data_AF-A0A7S2UUJ0-F1
#
_entry.id   AF-A0A7S2UUJ0-F1
#
_cell.length_a   1.000
_cell.length_b   1.000
_cell.length_c   1.000
_cell.angle_alpha   90.00
_cell.angle_beta   90.00
_cell.angle_gamma   90.00
#
_symmetry.space_group_name_H-M   'P 1'
#
loop_
_entity.id
_entity.type
_entity.pdbx_description
1 polymer ?
#
loop_
_entity_poly.entity_id
_entity_poly.type
_entity_poly.pdbx_seq_one_letter_code
_entity_poly.pdbx_strand_id
1 'polypeptide(L)'
;FGSTFLLDDAAHGARLHEKRESPYTDEDGFVYSRWGSPTNEAAALQIAALEGVDDVKRGLGKCLLFNSGMSAITSSLMAVLKAGDHAIFPYTVYGGTHEFLEEFAKHWGIEVTYVDASG
;
A
#
# COMPACT_ATOMS: atom_id res chain seq x y z
N PHE A 1 2.53 23.85 -1.12
CA PHE A 1 2.36 22.40 -1.38
C PHE A 1 2.32 22.19 -2.89
N GLY A 2 3.40 21.67 -3.46
CA GLY A 2 3.48 21.33 -4.89
C GLY A 2 3.17 19.85 -5.09
N SER A 3 2.57 19.50 -6.22
CA SER A 3 2.39 18.11 -6.63
C SER A 3 3.65 17.52 -7.25
N THR A 4 4.48 18.36 -7.89
CA THR A 4 5.73 17.97 -8.56
C THR A 4 6.93 18.55 -7.83
N PHE A 5 8.08 17.87 -7.92
CA PHE A 5 9.35 18.30 -7.34
C PHE A 5 10.34 18.67 -8.44
N LEU A 6 11.29 19.55 -8.13
CA LEU A 6 12.31 19.99 -9.09
C LEU A 6 13.35 18.90 -9.32
N LEU A 7 13.81 18.79 -10.57
CA LEU A 7 14.92 17.94 -10.96
C LEU A 7 16.14 18.82 -11.19
N ASP A 8 17.25 18.47 -10.56
CA ASP A 8 18.54 19.15 -10.76
C ASP A 8 19.01 19.14 -12.22
N ASP A 9 18.90 18.01 -12.91
CA ASP A 9 19.24 17.86 -14.34
C ASP A 9 18.53 16.66 -14.99
N ALA A 10 18.77 16.45 -16.29
CA ALA A 10 18.18 15.35 -17.05
C ALA A 10 18.66 13.97 -16.58
N ALA A 11 19.92 13.86 -16.12
CA ALA A 11 20.46 12.60 -15.63
C ALA A 11 19.83 12.22 -14.29
N HIS A 12 19.58 13.20 -13.41
CA HIS A 12 18.83 13.03 -12.18
C HIS A 12 17.40 12.54 -12.45
N GLY A 13 16.70 13.16 -13.41
CA GLY A 13 15.37 12.70 -13.84
C GLY A 13 15.36 11.25 -14.35
N ALA A 14 16.38 10.86 -15.12
CA ALA A 14 16.53 9.50 -15.65
C ALA A 14 16.77 8.47 -14.53
N ARG A 15 17.67 8.77 -13.57
CA ARG A 15 17.94 7.89 -12.42
C ARG A 15 16.69 7.61 -11.59
N LEU A 16 15.84 8.62 -11.39
CA LEU A 16 14.57 8.43 -10.71
C LEU A 16 13.65 7.48 -11.50
N HIS A 17 13.51 7.65 -12.82
CA HIS A 17 12.58 6.86 -13.65
C HIS A 17 13.05 5.43 -13.97
N GLU A 18 14.35 5.12 -13.92
CA GLU A 18 14.87 3.79 -14.27
C GLU A 18 14.64 2.74 -13.17
N LYS A 19 14.35 3.15 -11.93
CA LYS A 19 14.22 2.23 -10.79
C LYS A 19 12.88 1.49 -10.84
N ARG A 20 12.92 0.15 -10.80
CA ARG A 20 11.71 -0.70 -10.87
C ARG A 20 10.98 -0.84 -9.53
N GLU A 21 11.69 -0.80 -8.41
CA GLU A 21 11.12 -1.08 -7.08
C GLU A 21 10.58 0.16 -6.36
N SER A 22 11.09 1.35 -6.69
CA SER A 22 10.63 2.63 -6.14
C SER A 22 10.91 3.75 -7.15
N PRO A 23 10.16 3.80 -8.27
CA PRO A 23 10.53 4.65 -9.42
C PRO A 23 10.41 6.17 -9.16
N TYR A 24 10.02 6.58 -7.95
CA TYR A 24 9.56 7.94 -7.70
C TYR A 24 9.89 8.50 -6.29
N THR A 25 10.54 7.70 -5.42
CA THR A 25 10.94 8.06 -4.05
C THR A 25 12.17 7.27 -3.59
N ASP A 26 13.29 7.94 -3.35
CA ASP A 26 14.55 7.35 -2.85
C ASP A 26 15.47 8.46 -2.25
N GLU A 27 16.72 8.13 -1.93
CA GLU A 27 17.80 9.08 -1.61
C GLU A 27 18.05 10.10 -2.73
N ASP A 28 17.75 9.75 -3.99
CA ASP A 28 17.76 10.70 -5.12
C ASP A 28 16.58 11.71 -5.05
N GLY A 29 15.60 11.52 -4.16
CA GLY A 29 14.51 12.47 -3.92
C GLY A 29 13.15 12.03 -4.46
N PHE A 30 12.28 13.02 -4.67
CA PHE A 30 10.86 12.82 -5.03
C PHE A 30 10.59 13.33 -6.46
N VAL A 31 9.64 12.70 -7.16
CA VAL A 31 9.17 13.17 -8.49
C VAL A 31 7.80 13.81 -8.42
N TYR A 32 6.83 13.09 -7.85
CA TYR A 32 5.43 13.49 -7.83
C TYR A 32 4.73 12.96 -6.57
N SER A 33 3.95 13.82 -5.91
CA SER A 33 3.38 13.58 -4.58
C SER A 33 2.43 12.39 -4.51
N ARG A 34 1.89 11.92 -5.65
CA ARG A 34 1.12 10.67 -5.74
C ARG A 34 1.92 9.45 -5.30
N TRP A 35 3.21 9.42 -5.63
CA TRP A 35 4.08 8.29 -5.37
C TRP A 35 4.76 8.40 -4.01
N GLY A 36 5.08 9.63 -3.61
CA GLY A 36 5.40 9.93 -2.23
C GLY A 36 5.82 11.38 -2.05
N SER A 37 5.95 11.75 -0.78
CA SER A 37 6.34 13.09 -0.38
C SER A 37 7.11 13.02 0.94
N PRO A 38 7.94 14.03 1.26
CA PRO A 38 8.71 14.04 2.50
C PRO A 38 7.85 13.85 3.76
N THR A 39 6.65 14.45 3.78
CA THR A 39 5.73 14.33 4.91
C THR A 39 5.13 12.93 5.04
N ASN A 40 4.72 12.32 3.92
CA ASN A 40 4.16 10.97 3.96
C ASN A 40 5.21 9.94 4.34
N GLU A 41 6.44 10.09 3.84
CA GLU A 41 7.54 9.16 4.11
C GLU A 41 7.98 9.22 5.58
N ALA A 42 8.08 10.42 6.16
CA ALA A 42 8.37 10.57 7.58
C ALA A 42 7.32 9.86 8.47
N ALA A 43 6.04 10.00 8.16
CA ALA A 43 4.96 9.33 8.90
C ALA A 43 4.95 7.81 8.67
N ALA A 44 5.20 7.34 7.44
CA ALA A 44 5.32 5.92 7.14
C ALA A 44 6.46 5.27 7.93
N LEU A 45 7.63 5.91 7.99
CA LEU A 45 8.78 5.41 8.75
C LEU A 45 8.49 5.30 10.26
N GLN A 46 7.79 6.29 10.83
CA GLN A 46 7.40 6.24 12.24
C GLN A 46 6.42 5.10 12.54
N ILE A 47 5.41 4.91 11.68
CA ILE A 47 4.45 3.80 11.84
C ILE A 47 5.18 2.46 11.68
N ALA A 48 6.07 2.35 10.68
CA ALA A 48 6.86 1.14 10.47
C ALA A 48 7.68 0.76 11.71
N ALA A 49 8.33 1.74 12.35
CA ALA A 49 9.10 1.54 13.57
C ALA A 49 8.22 1.12 14.75
N LEU A 50 7.02 1.68 14.88
CA LEU A 50 6.08 1.33 15.94
C LEU A 50 5.51 -0.09 15.78
N GLU A 51 5.26 -0.52 14.54
CA GLU A 51 4.80 -1.89 14.21
C GLU A 51 5.97 -2.90 14.22
N GLY A 52 7.21 -2.44 14.40
CA GLY A 52 8.42 -3.28 14.40
C GLY A 52 8.73 -3.91 13.04
N VAL A 53 8.23 -3.31 11.95
CA VAL A 53 8.43 -3.78 10.58
C VAL A 53 9.64 -3.15 9.89
N ASP A 54 10.31 -2.19 10.52
CA ASP A 54 11.53 -1.54 10.03
C ASP A 54 12.82 -2.36 10.29
N ASP A 55 12.72 -3.47 11.04
CA ASP A 55 13.86 -4.34 11.32
C ASP A 55 14.23 -5.20 10.09
N VAL A 56 15.27 -4.75 9.38
CA VAL A 56 15.87 -5.43 8.22
C VAL A 56 16.27 -6.88 8.52
N LYS A 57 16.56 -7.24 9.78
CA LYS A 57 16.89 -8.63 10.16
C LYS A 57 15.65 -9.53 10.28
N ARG A 58 14.47 -8.95 10.46
CA ARG A 58 13.18 -9.66 10.50
C ARG A 58 12.53 -9.76 9.12
N GLY A 59 13.04 -9.02 8.12
CA GLY A 59 12.53 -9.06 6.74
C GLY A 59 11.10 -8.53 6.60
N LEU A 60 10.63 -7.76 7.57
CA LEU A 60 9.31 -7.15 7.55
C LEU A 60 9.40 -5.84 6.73
N GLY A 61 8.35 -5.57 5.96
CA GLY A 61 8.42 -4.69 4.78
C GLY A 61 8.35 -3.18 5.05
N LYS A 62 8.23 -2.41 3.97
CA LYS A 62 7.98 -0.96 4.02
C LYS A 62 6.53 -0.66 4.46
N CYS A 63 6.32 0.50 5.07
CA CYS A 63 4.98 1.05 5.31
C CYS A 63 4.56 1.97 4.14
N LEU A 64 3.30 1.88 3.73
CA LEU A 64 2.69 2.77 2.73
C LEU A 64 1.54 3.54 3.36
N LEU A 65 1.44 4.83 3.03
CA LEU A 65 0.30 5.65 3.44
C LEU A 65 -0.77 5.72 2.35
N PHE A 66 -2.01 5.65 2.80
CA PHE A 66 -3.19 5.77 1.96
C PHE A 66 -4.05 6.93 2.42
N ASN A 67 -4.88 7.45 1.51
CA ASN A 67 -5.79 8.56 1.79
C ASN A 67 -6.97 8.19 2.70
N SER A 68 -7.21 6.90 2.94
CA SER A 68 -8.22 6.40 3.89
C SER A 68 -7.91 4.96 4.34
N GLY A 69 -8.54 4.52 5.42
CA GLY A 69 -8.47 3.13 5.87
C GLY A 69 -9.03 2.15 4.85
N MET A 70 -10.13 2.50 4.16
CA MET A 70 -10.66 1.66 3.09
C MET A 70 -9.71 1.55 1.91
N SER A 71 -9.02 2.62 1.53
CA SER A 71 -7.99 2.57 0.49
C SER A 71 -6.82 1.66 0.88
N ALA A 72 -6.42 1.66 2.16
CA ALA A 72 -5.38 0.76 2.66
C ALA A 72 -5.85 -0.71 2.59
N ILE A 73 -7.07 -1.00 3.05
CA ILE A 73 -7.66 -2.34 3.00
C ILE A 73 -7.78 -2.83 1.56
N THR A 74 -8.46 -2.09 0.68
CA THR A 74 -8.73 -2.54 -0.69
C THR A 74 -7.46 -2.67 -1.50
N SER A 75 -6.49 -1.75 -1.36
CA SER A 75 -5.21 -1.86 -2.06
C SER A 75 -4.41 -3.07 -1.58
N SER A 76 -4.42 -3.36 -0.28
CA SER A 76 -3.73 -4.54 0.27
C SER A 76 -4.33 -5.84 -0.25
N LEU A 77 -5.66 -5.92 -0.35
CA LEU A 77 -6.35 -7.08 -0.90
C LEU A 77 -6.08 -7.25 -2.40
N MET A 78 -6.21 -6.19 -3.18
CA MET A 78 -6.00 -6.23 -4.64
C MET A 78 -4.53 -6.38 -5.04
N ALA A 79 -3.58 -6.12 -4.14
CA ALA A 79 -2.17 -6.39 -4.38
C ALA A 79 -1.86 -7.90 -4.45
N VAL A 80 -2.70 -8.75 -3.84
CA VAL A 80 -2.46 -10.20 -3.73
C VAL A 80 -3.58 -11.05 -4.32
N LEU A 81 -4.79 -10.50 -4.50
CA LEU A 81 -5.94 -11.19 -5.06
C LEU A 81 -6.22 -10.77 -6.50
N LYS A 82 -6.66 -11.73 -7.30
CA LYS A 82 -7.15 -11.55 -8.67
C LYS A 82 -8.34 -12.48 -8.95
N ALA A 83 -8.99 -12.29 -10.09
CA ALA A 83 -10.09 -13.15 -10.54
C ALA A 83 -9.69 -14.63 -10.54
N GLY A 84 -10.55 -15.49 -9.96
CA GLY A 84 -10.33 -16.92 -9.78
C GLY A 84 -9.66 -17.29 -8.45
N ASP A 85 -9.19 -16.32 -7.66
CA ASP A 85 -8.67 -16.58 -6.32
C ASP A 85 -9.80 -16.73 -5.29
N HIS A 86 -9.47 -17.35 -4.15
CA HIS A 86 -10.35 -17.55 -3.01
C HIS A 86 -9.74 -16.96 -1.74
N ALA A 87 -10.54 -16.23 -0.97
CA ALA A 87 -10.12 -15.60 0.27
C ALA A 87 -10.99 -16.03 1.47
N ILE A 88 -10.37 -16.17 2.64
CA ILE A 88 -11.04 -16.53 3.89
C ILE A 88 -11.00 -15.33 4.85
N PHE A 89 -12.16 -14.92 5.36
CA PHE A 89 -12.29 -13.80 6.30
C PHE A 89 -13.09 -14.19 7.55
N PRO A 90 -12.86 -13.54 8.70
CA PRO A 90 -13.70 -13.74 9.87
C PRO A 90 -15.09 -13.09 9.69
N TYR A 91 -16.12 -13.58 10.39
CA TYR A 91 -17.43 -12.93 10.41
C TYR A 91 -17.38 -11.50 10.98
N THR A 92 -16.48 -11.28 11.95
CA THR A 92 -16.34 -10.00 12.64
C THR A 92 -15.25 -9.14 11.99
N VAL A 93 -15.53 -8.62 10.80
CA VAL A 93 -14.70 -7.60 10.14
C VAL A 93 -15.39 -6.23 10.16
N TYR A 94 -14.62 -5.17 9.93
CA TYR A 94 -15.18 -3.84 9.69
C TYR A 94 -16.25 -3.88 8.57
N GLY A 95 -17.41 -3.25 8.80
CA GLY A 95 -18.55 -3.34 7.88
C GLY A 95 -18.24 -2.93 6.44
N GLY A 96 -17.43 -1.88 6.24
CA GLY A 96 -17.01 -1.47 4.90
C GLY A 96 -16.12 -2.49 4.20
N THR A 97 -15.33 -3.26 4.95
CA THR A 97 -14.55 -4.39 4.39
C THR A 97 -15.49 -5.52 3.96
N HIS A 98 -16.52 -5.81 4.77
CA HIS A 98 -17.52 -6.81 4.42
C HIS A 98 -18.29 -6.43 3.14
N GLU A 99 -18.76 -5.19 3.05
CA GLU A 99 -19.43 -4.66 1.84
C GLU A 99 -18.53 -4.74 0.60
N PHE A 100 -17.26 -4.35 0.73
CA PHE A 100 -16.29 -4.48 -0.36
C PHE A 100 -16.14 -5.93 -0.86
N LEU A 101 -16.03 -6.88 0.06
CA LEU A 101 -15.86 -8.31 -0.28
C LEU A 101 -17.12 -8.89 -0.92
N GLU A 102 -18.29 -8.54 -0.43
CA GLU A 102 -19.57 -9.05 -0.94
C GLU A 102 -19.96 -8.46 -2.29
N GLU A 103 -19.68 -7.18 -2.53
CA GLU A 103 -20.11 -6.50 -3.75
C GLU A 103 -19.00 -6.46 -4.81
N PHE A 104 -17.85 -5.88 -4.45
CA PHE A 104 -16.80 -5.58 -5.42
C PHE A 104 -15.89 -6.78 -5.68
N ALA A 105 -15.43 -7.47 -4.63
CA ALA A 105 -14.52 -8.60 -4.82
C ALA A 105 -15.21 -9.76 -5.57
N LYS A 106 -16.45 -10.09 -5.23
CA LYS A 106 -17.26 -11.06 -5.99
C LYS A 106 -17.51 -10.63 -7.43
N HIS A 107 -17.79 -9.34 -7.66
CA HIS A 107 -17.92 -8.81 -9.03
C HIS A 107 -16.63 -8.95 -9.84
N TRP A 108 -15.46 -8.86 -9.20
CA TRP A 108 -14.15 -9.10 -9.82
C TRP A 108 -13.74 -10.58 -9.87
N GLY A 109 -14.65 -11.50 -9.55
CA GLY A 109 -14.43 -12.94 -9.66
C GLY A 109 -13.56 -13.52 -8.54
N ILE A 110 -13.50 -12.86 -7.38
CA ILE A 110 -12.85 -13.39 -6.18
C ILE A 110 -13.91 -14.09 -5.32
N GLU A 111 -13.67 -15.35 -4.97
CA GLU A 111 -14.54 -16.09 -4.06
C GLU A 111 -14.19 -15.77 -2.60
N VAL A 112 -15.20 -15.67 -1.73
CA VAL A 112 -15.00 -15.34 -0.32
C VAL A 112 -15.76 -16.32 0.57
N THR A 113 -15.07 -16.86 1.59
CA THR A 113 -15.70 -17.66 2.64
C THR A 113 -15.49 -17.01 4.00
N TYR A 114 -16.56 -16.88 4.77
CA TYR A 114 -16.52 -16.36 6.12
C TYR A 114 -16.44 -17.47 7.15
N VAL A 115 -15.62 -17.27 8.19
CA VAL A 115 -15.41 -18.23 9.27
C VAL A 115 -15.57 -17.56 10.63
N ASP A 116 -15.92 -18.36 11.65
CA ASP A 116 -15.90 -17.90 13.03
C ASP A 116 -14.47 -17.92 13.55
N ALA A 117 -13.99 -16.75 13.99
CA ALA A 117 -12.65 -16.55 14.53
C ALA A 117 -12.67 -16.15 16.03
N SER A 118 -13.81 -16.33 16.71
CA SER A 118 -14.00 -15.95 18.13
C SER A 118 -13.36 -16.91 19.15
N GLY A 119 -12.26 -17.57 18.77
CA GLY A 119 -11.53 -18.54 19.61
C GLY A 119 -10.98 -17.97 20.92
#